data_AF-A0A7S4S427-F1
#
_entry.id   AF-A0A7S4S427-F1
#
_cell.length_a   1.000
_cell.length_b   1.000
_cell.length_c   1.000
_cell.angle_alpha   90.00
_cell.angle_beta   90.00
_cell.angle_gamma   90.00
#
_symmetry.space_group_name_H-M   'P 1'
#
loop_
_entity.id
_entity.type
_entity.pdbx_description
1 polymer ?
#
loop_
_entity_poly.entity_id
_entity_poly.type
_entity_poly.pdbx_seq_one_letter_code
_entity_poly.pdbx_strand_id
1 'polypeptide(L)'
;RRGLSTKVLDGWRQRPRRASRDLRTLARRKRPMMAVRALQCMLQWNVDVGSVHWSTVIGACGEATMWRLALAVLSLVPGDLSTPDVACCNAAISACGRAGLWRRSLGLLSIMWRTQVEHSEISYSAVLTACDQEAAAQIFLATSAGTQQKQWERSLELCATMRRHRLQPNVVAYSAAISTCERSGELQQGLQLLRECRGEGVTQSLSSLPWALARLSVGDPGLVRDALGEALAKLRSLDHPPFELSTLAWAAAMLGADAPDLSLALARQALVQIESFKAQELLHLAWGTTGLISDDGLARAIQRELAARLQSFGVEHYPGLTWKRFATEVLGVVWSCHFAGPLHADLFASARRRLLEGARSLDLGTKLPITLMAVQKTSELWGHPRAQDEPDVKLDLVDRVVLAKPPGWEVHDGHVELQLLAFLRARVADRWPILQDADHGHGFLHRLDVPSSGLILVAKTYEAYYDLRLQLSAGLVERDYVVLCHGWIQPTLGTITARVLWRGDDPTAAGGQGKPSRTELKVLAHLSLRGKAFSLVAVRIASGRRHQIRSHFSYKGHPTVCDGKYTPQKTFDADLTLAPRNFLHRYRLAFRDIVGAVHERTLPLTADLVEVLEVMRA
;
A
#
# COMPACT_ATOMS: atom_id res chain seq x y z
N ARG A 1 34.60 -12.79 -2.07
CA ARG A 1 35.55 -13.61 -2.87
C ARG A 1 37.02 -13.36 -2.49
N ARG A 2 37.40 -12.24 -1.85
CA ARG A 2 38.66 -12.15 -1.11
C ARG A 2 38.33 -12.23 0.39
N GLY A 3 38.97 -13.12 1.14
CA GLY A 3 38.84 -13.16 2.61
C GLY A 3 39.30 -11.83 3.22
N LEU A 4 38.93 -11.57 4.48
CA LEU A 4 39.51 -10.48 5.24
C LEU A 4 41.03 -10.67 5.27
N SER A 5 41.81 -9.65 4.87
CA SER A 5 43.27 -9.75 4.93
C SER A 5 43.72 -9.91 6.38
N THR A 6 44.78 -10.69 6.62
CA THR A 6 45.39 -10.89 7.94
C THR A 6 45.63 -9.56 8.68
N LYS A 7 46.11 -8.51 7.97
CA LYS A 7 46.28 -7.15 8.50
C LYS A 7 45.02 -6.53 9.15
N VAL A 8 43.83 -6.86 8.63
CA VAL A 8 42.55 -6.36 9.18
C VAL A 8 42.18 -7.14 10.45
N LEU A 9 42.37 -8.46 10.44
CA LEU A 9 42.11 -9.33 11.59
C LEU A 9 43.09 -9.03 12.75
N ASP A 10 44.37 -8.83 12.45
CA ASP A 10 45.38 -8.38 13.41
C ASP A 10 45.03 -6.99 13.97
N GLY A 11 44.54 -6.09 13.10
CA GLY A 11 44.05 -4.77 13.50
C GLY A 11 42.81 -4.80 14.40
N TRP A 12 41.93 -5.79 14.22
CA TRP A 12 40.78 -6.02 15.10
C TRP A 12 41.21 -6.62 16.44
N ARG A 13 42.18 -7.54 16.44
CA ARG A 13 42.75 -8.15 17.65
C ARG A 13 43.44 -7.12 18.54
N GLN A 14 44.19 -6.19 17.94
CA GLN A 14 44.86 -5.11 18.68
C GLN A 14 43.90 -4.01 19.13
N ARG A 15 42.80 -3.78 18.41
CA ARG A 15 41.83 -2.70 18.69
C ARG A 15 40.39 -3.15 18.41
N PRO A 16 39.71 -3.77 19.39
CA PRO A 16 38.33 -4.27 19.23
C PRO A 16 37.33 -3.22 18.74
N ARG A 17 37.51 -1.94 19.09
CA ARG A 17 36.66 -0.82 18.61
C ARG A 17 36.69 -0.64 17.08
N ARG A 18 37.76 -1.07 16.39
CA ARG A 18 37.82 -1.05 14.91
C ARG A 18 36.88 -2.10 14.32
N ALA A 19 36.80 -3.28 14.92
CA ALA A 19 35.86 -4.32 14.50
C ALA A 19 34.41 -3.84 14.63
N SER A 20 34.05 -3.17 15.73
CA SER A 20 32.70 -2.63 15.92
C SER A 20 32.35 -1.54 14.88
N ARG A 21 33.32 -0.71 14.49
CA ARG A 21 33.14 0.32 13.43
C ARG A 21 32.96 -0.32 12.06
N ASP A 22 33.75 -1.32 11.74
CA ASP A 22 33.72 -1.99 10.45
C ASP A 22 32.42 -2.81 10.30
N LEU A 23 31.98 -3.49 11.37
CA LEU A 23 30.65 -4.14 11.43
C LEU A 23 29.51 -3.13 11.30
N ARG A 24 29.57 -1.99 11.99
CA ARG A 24 28.58 -0.90 11.81
C ARG A 24 28.57 -0.35 10.38
N THR A 25 29.73 -0.29 9.72
CA THR A 25 29.84 0.13 8.33
C THR A 25 29.20 -0.88 7.38
N LEU A 26 29.41 -2.19 7.63
CA LEU A 26 28.75 -3.26 6.88
C LEU A 26 27.22 -3.27 7.10
N ALA A 27 26.78 -3.00 8.33
CA ALA A 27 25.36 -2.84 8.69
C ALA A 27 24.74 -1.67 7.93
N ARG A 28 25.34 -0.47 8.00
CA ARG A 28 24.89 0.73 7.27
C ARG A 28 24.87 0.53 5.75
N ARG A 29 25.80 -0.27 5.22
CA ARG A 29 25.85 -0.65 3.79
C ARG A 29 24.93 -1.82 3.43
N LYS A 30 24.08 -2.28 4.37
CA LYS A 30 23.09 -3.35 4.19
C LYS A 30 23.70 -4.64 3.64
N ARG A 31 24.87 -5.03 4.16
CA ARG A 31 25.55 -6.29 3.80
C ARG A 31 25.53 -7.29 4.96
N PRO A 32 24.35 -7.83 5.34
CA PRO A 32 24.21 -8.68 6.53
C PRO A 32 25.04 -9.96 6.43
N MET A 33 25.11 -10.59 5.26
CA MET A 33 25.91 -11.81 5.06
C MET A 33 27.41 -11.56 5.20
N MET A 34 27.89 -10.36 4.82
CA MET A 34 29.29 -9.99 5.05
C MET A 34 29.55 -9.67 6.53
N ALA A 35 28.59 -9.07 7.22
CA ALA A 35 28.67 -8.81 8.66
C ALA A 35 28.70 -10.13 9.47
N VAL A 36 27.85 -11.10 9.12
CA VAL A 36 27.87 -12.46 9.71
C VAL A 36 29.19 -13.16 9.43
N ARG A 37 29.70 -13.09 8.19
CA ARG A 37 31.03 -13.65 7.86
C ARG A 37 32.16 -12.97 8.62
N ALA A 38 32.11 -11.65 8.78
CA ALA A 38 33.09 -10.91 9.56
C ALA A 38 33.08 -11.36 11.02
N LEU A 39 31.90 -11.55 11.60
CA LEU A 39 31.73 -12.09 12.96
C LEU A 39 32.27 -13.52 13.09
N GLN A 40 32.00 -14.39 12.11
CA GLN A 40 32.58 -15.74 12.05
C GLN A 40 34.11 -15.70 11.98
N CYS A 41 34.70 -14.81 11.17
CA CYS A 41 36.14 -14.63 11.12
C CYS A 41 36.72 -14.12 12.44
N MET A 42 36.02 -13.22 13.15
CA MET A 42 36.44 -12.76 14.48
C MET A 42 36.52 -13.93 15.47
N LEU A 43 35.52 -14.80 15.49
CA LEU A 43 35.49 -16.00 16.34
C LEU A 43 36.62 -16.99 15.97
N GLN A 44 36.81 -17.25 14.68
CA GLN A 44 37.86 -18.17 14.19
C GLN A 44 39.27 -17.67 14.49
N TRP A 45 39.48 -16.35 14.53
CA TRP A 45 40.79 -15.72 14.75
C TRP A 45 41.00 -15.24 16.20
N ASN A 46 40.15 -15.70 17.12
CA ASN A 46 40.25 -15.41 18.55
C ASN A 46 40.29 -13.90 18.86
N VAL A 47 39.52 -13.11 18.10
CA VAL A 47 39.25 -11.70 18.37
C VAL A 47 38.15 -11.61 19.41
N ASP A 48 38.32 -10.76 20.43
CA ASP A 48 37.32 -10.60 21.49
C ASP A 48 35.97 -10.08 20.95
N VAL A 49 34.89 -10.84 21.20
CA VAL A 49 33.54 -10.58 20.65
C VAL A 49 32.54 -10.31 21.79
N GLY A 50 32.40 -9.04 22.16
CA GLY A 50 31.35 -8.60 23.10
C GLY A 50 29.95 -8.39 22.51
N SER A 51 28.98 -8.11 23.37
CA SER A 51 27.55 -7.84 23.08
C SER A 51 27.30 -6.84 21.93
N VAL A 52 28.08 -5.77 21.85
CA VAL A 52 27.95 -4.74 20.79
C VAL A 52 28.14 -5.33 19.39
N HIS A 53 29.02 -6.32 19.23
CA HIS A 53 29.27 -6.95 17.93
C HIS A 53 28.10 -7.85 17.52
N TRP A 54 27.59 -8.67 18.44
CA TRP A 54 26.43 -9.53 18.24
C TRP A 54 25.18 -8.70 17.90
N SER A 55 24.83 -7.72 18.74
CA SER A 55 23.67 -6.84 18.52
C SER A 55 23.74 -6.06 17.20
N THR A 56 24.94 -5.58 16.81
CA THR A 56 25.14 -4.89 15.51
C THR A 56 24.84 -5.83 14.33
N VAL A 57 25.30 -7.08 14.38
CA VAL A 57 25.09 -8.06 13.30
C VAL A 57 23.63 -8.51 13.25
N ILE A 58 23.02 -8.80 14.41
CA ILE A 58 21.59 -9.14 14.51
C ILE A 58 20.73 -7.99 13.96
N GLY A 59 21.04 -6.75 14.34
CA GLY A 59 20.39 -5.54 13.84
C GLY A 59 20.49 -5.41 12.31
N ALA A 60 21.70 -5.60 11.75
CA ALA A 60 21.93 -5.58 10.31
C ALA A 60 21.10 -6.64 9.57
N CYS A 61 21.00 -7.85 10.11
CA CYS A 61 20.13 -8.91 9.57
C CYS A 61 18.66 -8.47 9.59
N GLY A 62 18.21 -7.83 10.67
CA GLY A 62 16.85 -7.31 10.78
C GLY A 62 16.55 -6.14 9.84
N GLU A 63 17.50 -5.25 9.59
CA GLU A 63 17.36 -4.15 8.60
C GLU A 63 17.25 -4.67 7.16
N ALA A 64 17.89 -5.81 6.88
CA ALA A 64 17.84 -6.50 5.60
C ALA A 64 16.70 -7.52 5.50
N THR A 65 15.71 -7.47 6.40
CA THR A 65 14.55 -8.38 6.49
C THR A 65 14.88 -9.88 6.59
N MET A 66 16.11 -10.22 6.96
CA MET A 66 16.61 -11.60 7.15
C MET A 66 16.41 -12.07 8.60
N TRP A 67 15.15 -12.09 9.07
CA TRP A 67 14.82 -12.43 10.46
C TRP A 67 15.31 -13.82 10.89
N ARG A 68 15.31 -14.81 10.00
CA ARG A 68 15.80 -16.17 10.28
C ARG A 68 17.28 -16.15 10.64
N LEU A 69 18.06 -15.39 9.88
CA LEU A 69 19.49 -15.23 10.10
C LEU A 69 19.75 -14.45 11.40
N ALA A 70 18.94 -13.43 11.70
CA ALA A 70 19.02 -12.71 12.97
C ALA A 70 18.82 -13.64 14.19
N LEU A 71 17.81 -14.52 14.14
CA LEU A 71 17.56 -15.51 15.19
C LEU A 71 18.66 -16.58 15.28
N ALA A 72 19.18 -17.03 14.14
CA ALA A 72 20.29 -17.97 14.10
C ALA A 72 21.55 -17.37 14.74
N VAL A 73 21.86 -16.10 14.46
CA VAL A 73 22.99 -15.40 15.09
C VAL A 73 22.76 -15.25 16.60
N LEU A 74 21.53 -14.98 17.06
CA LEU A 74 21.21 -14.92 18.48
C LEU A 74 21.46 -16.27 19.19
N SER A 75 21.13 -17.40 18.54
CA SER A 75 21.39 -18.74 19.11
C SER A 75 22.87 -19.11 19.22
N LEU A 76 23.76 -18.37 18.56
CA LEU A 76 25.21 -18.59 18.60
C LEU A 76 25.92 -17.76 19.69
N VAL A 77 25.19 -16.93 20.43
CA VAL A 77 25.76 -16.12 21.53
C VAL A 77 26.14 -17.07 22.70
N PRO A 78 27.43 -17.17 23.08
CA PRO A 78 27.88 -18.10 24.13
C PRO A 78 27.29 -17.78 25.51
N GLY A 79 26.96 -18.82 26.28
CA GLY A 79 26.31 -18.71 27.60
C GLY A 79 27.18 -18.19 28.75
N ASP A 80 28.51 -18.11 28.57
CA ASP A 80 29.46 -17.75 29.64
C ASP A 80 29.64 -16.23 29.84
N LEU A 81 28.89 -15.39 29.12
CA LEU A 81 28.71 -13.96 29.38
C LEU A 81 27.29 -13.66 29.90
N SER A 82 26.79 -14.55 30.78
CA SER A 82 25.54 -14.51 31.55
C SER A 82 24.38 -13.71 30.94
N THR A 83 23.53 -14.44 30.20
CA THR A 83 22.28 -14.01 29.51
C THR A 83 22.51 -13.14 28.26
N PRO A 84 21.74 -13.34 27.17
CA PRO A 84 21.81 -12.44 26.03
C PRO A 84 21.47 -11.02 26.48
N ASP A 85 22.48 -10.15 26.45
CA ASP A 85 22.39 -8.75 26.84
C ASP A 85 21.18 -8.06 26.17
N VAL A 86 20.58 -7.09 26.87
CA VAL A 86 19.34 -6.38 26.49
C VAL A 86 19.39 -5.93 25.03
N ALA A 87 20.58 -5.49 24.57
CA ALA A 87 20.83 -5.07 23.20
C ALA A 87 20.65 -6.18 22.14
N CYS A 88 21.11 -7.42 22.42
CA CYS A 88 20.99 -8.56 21.51
C CYS A 88 19.54 -9.03 21.41
N CYS A 89 18.85 -9.13 22.55
CA CYS A 89 17.43 -9.46 22.59
C CYS A 89 16.59 -8.40 21.88
N ASN A 90 16.81 -7.11 22.17
CA ASN A 90 16.12 -6.00 21.50
C ASN A 90 16.33 -5.99 19.99
N ALA A 91 17.55 -6.25 19.52
CA ALA A 91 17.85 -6.32 18.09
C ALA A 91 17.10 -7.48 17.41
N ALA A 92 17.02 -8.64 18.06
CA ALA A 92 16.30 -9.80 17.54
C ALA A 92 14.77 -9.61 17.57
N ILE A 93 14.23 -9.07 18.66
CA ILE A 93 12.81 -8.70 18.79
C ILE A 93 12.45 -7.68 17.71
N SER A 94 13.28 -6.65 17.49
CA SER A 94 13.08 -5.65 16.44
C SER A 94 13.15 -6.26 15.03
N ALA A 95 14.02 -7.24 14.79
CA ALA A 95 14.08 -7.97 13.53
C ALA A 95 12.79 -8.79 13.28
N CYS A 96 12.27 -9.45 14.32
CA CYS A 96 10.97 -10.13 14.27
C CYS A 96 9.80 -9.16 14.06
N GLY A 97 9.83 -8.00 14.72
CA GLY A 97 8.79 -6.98 14.60
C GLY A 97 8.68 -6.40 13.21
N ARG A 98 9.83 -6.09 12.56
CA ARG A 98 9.86 -5.66 11.15
C ARG A 98 9.35 -6.73 10.18
N ALA A 99 9.42 -8.00 10.56
CA ALA A 99 8.93 -9.13 9.76
C ALA A 99 7.47 -9.54 10.08
N GLY A 100 6.78 -8.83 11.00
CA GLY A 100 5.42 -9.18 11.41
C GLY A 100 5.29 -10.47 12.22
N LEU A 101 6.39 -10.97 12.80
CA LEU A 101 6.43 -12.25 13.53
C LEU A 101 6.16 -12.06 15.02
N TRP A 102 4.96 -11.58 15.37
CA TRP A 102 4.59 -11.24 16.75
C TRP A 102 4.79 -12.39 17.75
N ARG A 103 4.44 -13.64 17.40
CA ARG A 103 4.61 -14.80 18.30
C ARG A 103 6.06 -15.00 18.70
N ARG A 104 6.97 -14.85 17.74
CA ARG A 104 8.40 -14.98 17.98
C ARG A 104 8.93 -13.78 18.76
N SER A 105 8.43 -12.58 18.48
CA SER A 105 8.76 -11.35 19.22
C SER A 105 8.34 -11.45 20.70
N LEU A 106 7.12 -11.91 20.97
CA LEU A 106 6.57 -12.14 22.30
C LEU A 106 7.27 -13.32 23.01
N GLY A 107 7.58 -14.38 22.26
CA GLY A 107 8.38 -15.51 22.75
C GLY A 107 9.75 -15.05 23.25
N LEU A 108 10.43 -14.19 22.49
CA LEU A 108 11.71 -13.59 22.93
C LEU A 108 11.55 -12.67 24.14
N LEU A 109 10.49 -11.85 24.20
CA LEU A 109 10.21 -11.01 25.36
C LEU A 109 9.94 -11.85 26.63
N SER A 110 9.21 -12.97 26.50
CA SER A 110 8.96 -13.89 27.62
C SER A 110 10.21 -14.69 28.02
N ILE A 111 11.12 -14.98 27.09
CA ILE A 111 12.45 -15.50 27.43
C ILE A 111 13.22 -14.47 28.25
N MET A 112 13.24 -13.19 27.85
CA MET A 112 13.86 -12.12 28.64
C MET A 112 13.28 -12.04 30.06
N TRP A 113 11.95 -12.23 30.22
CA TRP A 113 11.30 -12.31 31.54
C TRP A 113 11.83 -13.47 32.38
N ARG A 114 11.89 -14.68 31.80
CA ARG A 114 12.35 -15.90 32.50
C ARG A 114 13.84 -15.85 32.85
N THR A 115 14.64 -15.21 32.00
CA THR A 115 16.09 -15.07 32.20
C THR A 115 16.46 -13.81 32.97
N GLN A 116 15.49 -13.07 33.53
CA GLN A 116 15.72 -11.84 34.32
C GLN A 116 16.55 -10.77 33.59
N VAL A 117 16.47 -10.72 32.25
CA VAL A 117 17.11 -9.67 31.45
C VAL A 117 16.23 -8.43 31.51
N GLU A 118 16.83 -7.25 31.78
CA GLU A 118 16.08 -5.99 31.90
C GLU A 118 15.26 -5.70 30.63
N HIS A 119 13.97 -5.40 30.82
CA HIS A 119 13.11 -4.98 29.73
C HIS A 119 13.23 -3.47 29.53
N SER A 120 13.17 -3.06 28.28
CA SER A 120 13.25 -1.65 27.90
C SER A 120 12.04 -1.24 27.10
N GLU A 121 11.85 0.08 26.96
CA GLU A 121 10.90 0.68 26.03
C GLU A 121 11.03 0.10 24.60
N ILE A 122 12.27 -0.19 24.16
CA ILE A 122 12.56 -0.76 22.84
C ILE A 122 11.97 -2.17 22.72
N SER A 123 12.06 -2.99 23.78
CA SER A 123 11.58 -4.38 23.81
C SER A 123 10.06 -4.43 23.58
N TYR A 124 9.31 -3.61 24.33
CA TYR A 124 7.85 -3.52 24.19
C TYR A 124 7.43 -2.86 22.87
N SER A 125 8.09 -1.76 22.46
CA SER A 125 7.79 -1.06 21.20
C SER A 125 7.95 -1.96 19.97
N ALA A 126 8.98 -2.81 19.96
CA ALA A 126 9.22 -3.75 18.87
C ALA A 126 8.16 -4.86 18.79
N VAL A 127 7.67 -5.35 19.94
CA VAL A 127 6.56 -6.32 19.99
C VAL A 127 5.26 -5.68 19.53
N LEU A 128 4.95 -4.46 19.99
CA LEU A 128 3.79 -3.69 19.51
C LEU A 128 3.86 -3.46 18.00
N THR A 129 5.04 -3.15 17.46
CA THR A 129 5.25 -3.04 16.00
C THR A 129 4.98 -4.36 15.28
N ALA A 130 5.38 -5.50 15.88
CA ALA A 130 5.10 -6.82 15.34
C ALA A 130 3.58 -7.11 15.26
N CYS A 131 2.86 -6.79 16.33
CA CYS A 131 1.39 -6.91 16.39
C CYS A 131 0.73 -6.02 15.34
N ASP A 132 1.22 -4.79 15.16
CA ASP A 132 0.74 -3.91 14.09
C ASP A 132 0.93 -4.54 12.71
N GLN A 133 2.16 -4.92 12.36
CA GLN A 133 2.47 -5.47 11.03
C GLN A 133 1.67 -6.74 10.71
N GLU A 134 1.46 -7.60 11.70
CA GLU A 134 0.59 -8.76 11.50
C GLU A 134 -0.88 -8.36 11.33
N ALA A 135 -1.40 -7.41 12.11
CA ALA A 135 -2.75 -6.88 11.91
C ALA A 135 -2.92 -6.30 10.49
N ALA A 136 -1.87 -5.70 9.90
CA ALA A 136 -1.87 -5.32 8.48
C ALA A 136 -1.96 -6.52 7.54
N ALA A 137 -1.19 -7.58 7.81
CA ALA A 137 -1.15 -8.77 6.98
C ALA A 137 -2.49 -9.56 7.04
N GLN A 138 -3.15 -9.59 8.19
CA GLN A 138 -4.44 -10.28 8.36
C GLN A 138 -5.57 -9.61 7.57
N ILE A 139 -5.54 -8.28 7.39
CA ILE A 139 -6.50 -7.55 6.52
C ILE A 139 -6.40 -8.03 5.06
N PHE A 140 -5.20 -8.43 4.61
CA PHE A 140 -5.00 -8.91 3.24
C PHE A 140 -5.45 -10.36 3.03
N LEU A 141 -5.48 -11.18 4.09
CA LEU A 141 -5.71 -12.63 3.98
C LEU A 141 -7.15 -13.09 4.23
N ALA A 142 -8.05 -12.22 4.71
CA ALA A 142 -9.50 -12.45 4.83
C ALA A 142 -9.94 -13.85 5.36
N THR A 143 -9.10 -14.58 6.09
CA THR A 143 -9.47 -15.84 6.72
C THR A 143 -10.00 -15.57 8.11
N SER A 144 -11.32 -15.60 8.21
CA SER A 144 -12.07 -15.74 9.45
C SER A 144 -11.79 -17.12 10.06
N ALA A 145 -11.14 -17.16 11.23
CA ALA A 145 -11.18 -18.33 12.10
C ALA A 145 -10.87 -17.95 13.56
N GLY A 146 -11.93 -17.96 14.39
CA GLY A 146 -11.97 -18.51 15.74
C GLY A 146 -10.94 -18.09 16.79
N THR A 147 -11.43 -17.45 17.86
CA THR A 147 -10.93 -17.54 19.25
C THR A 147 -9.43 -17.34 19.50
N GLN A 148 -8.80 -16.40 18.80
CA GLN A 148 -7.56 -15.77 19.28
C GLN A 148 -7.87 -14.36 19.79
N GLN A 149 -7.38 -14.05 21.00
CA GLN A 149 -7.36 -12.70 21.58
C GLN A 149 -6.98 -11.70 20.47
N LYS A 150 -7.82 -10.69 20.24
CA LYS A 150 -7.66 -9.80 19.09
C LYS A 150 -6.36 -9.00 19.27
N GLN A 151 -5.63 -8.72 18.18
CA GLN A 151 -4.29 -8.10 18.26
C GLN A 151 -4.29 -6.72 18.95
N TRP A 152 -5.41 -6.00 18.89
CA TRP A 152 -5.59 -4.74 19.61
C TRP A 152 -5.66 -4.94 21.13
N GLU A 153 -6.32 -5.99 21.63
CA GLU A 153 -6.42 -6.30 23.06
C GLU A 153 -5.03 -6.57 23.63
N ARG A 154 -4.21 -7.34 22.90
CA ARG A 154 -2.82 -7.59 23.28
C ARG A 154 -1.97 -6.33 23.27
N SER A 155 -2.20 -5.45 22.30
CA SER A 155 -1.45 -4.20 22.22
C SER A 155 -1.78 -3.27 23.39
N LEU A 156 -3.04 -3.24 23.83
CA LEU A 156 -3.46 -2.55 25.06
C LEU A 156 -2.86 -3.21 26.30
N GLU A 157 -2.89 -4.54 26.40
CA GLU A 157 -2.30 -5.29 27.51
C GLU A 157 -0.78 -5.07 27.60
N LEU A 158 -0.08 -5.04 26.48
CA LEU A 158 1.36 -4.73 26.42
C LEU A 158 1.64 -3.30 26.88
N CYS A 159 0.85 -2.31 26.46
CA CYS A 159 0.98 -0.93 26.97
C CYS A 159 0.72 -0.86 28.48
N ALA A 160 -0.32 -1.53 28.97
CA ALA A 160 -0.62 -1.59 30.40
C ALA A 160 0.49 -2.31 31.18
N THR A 161 1.05 -3.38 30.63
CA THR A 161 2.14 -4.15 31.24
C THR A 161 3.42 -3.32 31.31
N MET A 162 3.75 -2.62 30.22
CA MET A 162 4.87 -1.69 30.18
C MET A 162 4.77 -0.63 31.31
N ARG A 163 3.59 -0.07 31.53
CA ARG A 163 3.32 0.86 32.65
C ARG A 163 3.42 0.20 34.02
N ARG A 164 2.93 -1.03 34.20
CA ARG A 164 3.10 -1.80 35.46
C ARG A 164 4.58 -1.99 35.81
N HIS A 165 5.44 -2.12 34.80
CA HIS A 165 6.89 -2.16 34.95
C HIS A 165 7.56 -0.78 35.07
N ARG A 166 6.78 0.30 35.26
CA ARG A 166 7.25 1.69 35.37
C ARG A 166 8.02 2.18 34.14
N LEU A 167 7.78 1.58 32.97
CA LEU A 167 8.28 2.05 31.70
C LEU A 167 7.20 2.91 31.02
N GLN A 168 7.55 4.13 30.58
CA GLN A 168 6.61 5.00 29.87
C GLN A 168 6.57 4.64 28.38
N PRO A 169 5.38 4.35 27.80
CA PRO A 169 5.27 4.11 26.36
C PRO A 169 5.70 5.35 25.57
N ASN A 170 6.56 5.15 24.58
CA ASN A 170 7.02 6.23 23.69
C ASN A 170 6.07 6.42 22.50
N VAL A 171 6.42 7.36 21.62
CA VAL A 171 5.68 7.63 20.37
C VAL A 171 5.55 6.37 19.49
N VAL A 172 6.56 5.50 19.44
CA VAL A 172 6.54 4.27 18.63
C VAL A 172 5.52 3.27 19.19
N ALA A 173 5.53 3.05 20.50
CA ALA A 173 4.60 2.17 21.21
C ALA A 173 3.16 2.66 21.07
N TYR A 174 2.91 3.94 21.35
CA TYR A 174 1.58 4.54 21.17
C TYR A 174 1.12 4.48 19.71
N SER A 175 1.98 4.83 18.74
CA SER A 175 1.60 4.77 17.32
C SER A 175 1.30 3.35 16.85
N ALA A 176 2.02 2.34 17.33
CA ALA A 176 1.78 0.95 16.98
C ALA A 176 0.47 0.45 17.63
N ALA A 177 0.25 0.73 18.91
CA ALA A 177 -0.99 0.36 19.61
C ALA A 177 -2.23 1.03 18.99
N ILE A 178 -2.18 2.34 18.75
CA ILE A 178 -3.25 3.09 18.07
C ILE A 178 -3.56 2.50 16.68
N SER A 179 -2.52 2.11 15.94
CA SER A 179 -2.70 1.46 14.64
C SER A 179 -3.36 0.09 14.72
N THR A 180 -3.00 -0.73 15.72
CA THR A 180 -3.65 -2.03 15.91
C THR A 180 -5.14 -1.88 16.22
N CYS A 181 -5.51 -0.86 17.01
CA CYS A 181 -6.90 -0.52 17.29
C CYS A 181 -7.62 -0.08 16.01
N GLU A 182 -7.02 0.77 15.18
CA GLU A 182 -7.60 1.18 13.89
C GLU A 182 -7.88 -0.01 12.96
N ARG A 183 -6.87 -0.85 12.72
CA ARG A 183 -6.98 -2.02 11.84
C ARG A 183 -8.05 -3.00 12.29
N SER A 184 -8.36 -2.99 13.58
CA SER A 184 -9.39 -3.82 14.19
C SER A 184 -10.75 -3.14 14.29
N GLY A 185 -10.88 -1.87 13.87
CA GLY A 185 -12.12 -1.09 13.97
C GLY A 185 -12.44 -0.51 15.36
N GLU A 186 -11.53 -0.62 16.32
CA GLU A 186 -11.73 -0.29 17.73
C GLU A 186 -11.40 1.18 18.02
N LEU A 187 -12.28 2.07 17.56
CA LEU A 187 -12.07 3.52 17.60
C LEU A 187 -11.96 4.09 19.02
N GLN A 188 -12.76 3.61 19.96
CA GLN A 188 -12.84 4.17 21.32
C GLN A 188 -11.54 3.95 22.10
N GLN A 189 -10.97 2.76 21.97
CA GLN A 189 -9.73 2.35 22.62
C GLN A 189 -8.54 3.10 22.00
N GLY A 190 -8.54 3.29 20.68
CA GLY A 190 -7.55 4.12 20.00
C GLY A 190 -7.58 5.59 20.44
N LEU A 191 -8.77 6.16 20.61
CA LEU A 191 -8.95 7.52 21.15
C LEU A 191 -8.52 7.63 22.61
N GLN A 192 -8.78 6.60 23.42
CA GLN A 192 -8.32 6.55 24.80
C GLN A 192 -6.79 6.57 24.87
N LEU A 193 -6.10 5.72 24.11
CA LEU A 193 -4.63 5.73 24.02
C LEU A 193 -4.08 7.10 23.60
N LEU A 194 -4.77 7.80 22.71
CA LEU A 194 -4.39 9.14 22.26
C LEU A 194 -4.54 10.19 23.39
N ARG A 195 -5.60 10.09 24.19
CA ARG A 195 -5.80 10.94 25.38
C ARG A 195 -4.76 10.65 26.47
N GLU A 196 -4.44 9.37 26.67
CA GLU A 196 -3.39 8.93 27.60
C GLU A 196 -2.01 9.49 27.19
N CYS A 197 -1.64 9.34 25.91
CA CYS A 197 -0.41 9.91 25.36
C CYS A 197 -0.32 11.44 25.56
N ARG A 198 -1.46 12.15 25.49
CA ARG A 198 -1.56 13.59 25.77
C ARG A 198 -1.36 13.90 27.26
N GLY A 199 -2.03 13.18 28.15
CA GLY A 199 -1.94 13.38 29.60
C GLY A 199 -0.56 13.11 30.16
N GLU A 200 0.18 12.17 29.57
CA GLU A 200 1.55 11.80 29.98
C GLU A 200 2.63 12.76 29.44
N GLY A 201 2.27 13.77 28.64
CA GLY A 201 3.22 14.75 28.12
C GLY A 201 4.28 14.17 27.17
N VAL A 202 4.05 12.98 26.62
CA VAL A 202 4.94 12.35 25.63
C VAL A 202 5.03 13.29 24.42
N THR A 203 6.20 13.90 24.25
CA THR A 203 6.45 14.98 23.27
C THR A 203 5.83 14.66 21.93
N GLN A 204 4.77 15.40 21.59
CA GLN A 204 4.10 15.23 20.32
C GLN A 204 4.97 15.90 19.27
N SER A 205 5.61 15.08 18.43
CA SER A 205 6.17 15.51 17.15
C SER A 205 5.13 16.34 16.39
N LEU A 206 5.57 17.16 15.45
CA LEU A 206 4.71 17.99 14.61
C LEU A 206 3.57 17.17 13.97
N SER A 207 3.83 15.90 13.64
CA SER A 207 2.96 15.05 12.85
C SER A 207 2.22 13.96 13.64
N SER A 208 2.66 13.60 14.85
CA SER A 208 2.18 12.38 15.54
C SER A 208 0.69 12.38 15.82
N LEU A 209 0.15 13.51 16.30
CA LEU A 209 -1.26 13.62 16.66
C LEU A 209 -2.17 13.72 15.43
N PRO A 210 -1.92 14.63 14.46
CA PRO A 210 -2.65 14.60 13.19
C PRO A 210 -2.59 13.23 12.51
N TRP A 211 -1.43 12.57 12.54
CA TRP A 211 -1.26 11.23 11.96
C TRP A 211 -2.05 10.16 12.71
N ALA A 212 -2.06 10.19 14.05
CA ALA A 212 -2.88 9.28 14.84
C ALA A 212 -4.37 9.45 14.56
N LEU A 213 -4.86 10.70 14.47
CA LEU A 213 -6.25 10.99 14.11
C LEU A 213 -6.58 10.53 12.69
N ALA A 214 -5.68 10.78 11.74
CA ALA A 214 -5.82 10.36 10.35
C ALA A 214 -5.92 8.84 10.22
N ARG A 215 -5.06 8.12 10.95
CA ARG A 215 -5.10 6.65 11.02
C ARG A 215 -6.41 6.20 11.62
N LEU A 216 -6.71 6.59 12.86
CA LEU A 216 -7.97 6.28 13.56
C LEU A 216 -9.22 6.71 12.79
N SER A 217 -9.07 7.51 11.72
CA SER A 217 -10.15 8.00 10.88
C SER A 217 -11.16 8.77 11.73
N VAL A 218 -10.65 9.56 12.67
CA VAL A 218 -11.46 10.41 13.56
C VAL A 218 -11.87 11.65 12.75
N GLY A 219 -13.17 11.81 12.56
CA GLY A 219 -13.74 12.93 11.82
C GLY A 219 -14.30 14.06 12.68
N ASP A 220 -14.05 14.05 14.00
CA ASP A 220 -14.52 15.12 14.89
C ASP A 220 -13.88 16.46 14.51
N PRO A 221 -14.65 17.47 14.03
CA PRO A 221 -14.07 18.70 13.52
C PRO A 221 -13.36 19.54 14.58
N GLY A 222 -13.72 19.40 15.86
CA GLY A 222 -13.06 20.10 16.96
C GLY A 222 -11.68 19.52 17.21
N LEU A 223 -11.61 18.20 17.41
CA LEU A 223 -10.36 17.50 17.69
C LEU A 223 -9.35 17.61 16.54
N VAL A 224 -9.82 17.55 15.29
CA VAL A 224 -8.98 17.75 14.10
C VAL A 224 -8.42 19.17 14.05
N ARG A 225 -9.26 20.18 14.31
CA ARG A 225 -8.83 21.59 14.33
C ARG A 225 -7.79 21.85 15.43
N ASP A 226 -8.02 21.34 16.63
CA ASP A 226 -7.10 21.48 17.75
C ASP A 226 -5.74 20.84 17.45
N ALA A 227 -5.75 19.64 16.87
CA ALA A 227 -4.53 18.94 16.49
C ALA A 227 -3.72 19.67 15.42
N LEU A 228 -4.38 20.19 14.39
CA LEU A 228 -3.72 20.95 13.33
C LEU A 228 -3.28 22.34 13.82
N GLY A 229 -4.00 22.95 14.75
CA GLY A 229 -3.60 24.19 15.43
C GLY A 229 -2.34 24.01 16.28
N GLU A 230 -2.24 22.93 17.04
CA GLU A 230 -1.02 22.58 17.80
C GLU A 230 0.17 22.36 16.86
N ALA A 231 -0.04 21.64 15.75
CA ALA A 231 0.99 21.42 14.74
C ALA A 231 1.44 22.75 14.11
N LEU A 232 0.51 23.65 13.76
CA LEU A 232 0.82 24.97 13.22
C LEU A 232 1.67 25.81 14.18
N ALA A 233 1.33 25.81 15.47
CA ALA A 233 2.08 26.55 16.48
C ALA A 233 3.55 26.08 16.55
N LYS A 234 3.78 24.77 16.51
CA LYS A 234 5.13 24.17 16.50
C LYS A 234 5.86 24.41 15.18
N LEU A 235 5.15 24.38 14.07
CA LEU A 235 5.73 24.63 12.74
C LEU A 235 6.27 26.06 12.62
N ARG A 236 5.62 27.04 13.27
CA ARG A 236 6.05 28.44 13.22
C ARG A 236 7.27 28.74 14.08
N SER A 237 7.58 27.92 15.08
CA SER A 237 8.63 28.22 16.06
C SER A 237 10.01 27.66 15.72
N LEU A 238 10.09 26.59 14.93
CA LEU A 238 11.33 25.86 14.64
C LEU A 238 11.31 25.28 13.22
N ASP A 239 12.50 25.04 12.66
CA ASP A 239 12.66 24.21 11.47
C ASP A 239 12.53 22.73 11.84
N HIS A 240 11.74 22.00 11.06
CA HIS A 240 11.46 20.59 11.30
C HIS A 240 12.10 19.70 10.22
N PRO A 241 12.51 18.47 10.57
CA PRO A 241 13.09 17.55 9.62
C PRO A 241 12.06 17.13 8.54
N PRO A 242 12.52 16.79 7.33
CA PRO A 242 11.65 16.42 6.18
C PRO A 242 10.58 15.37 6.49
N PHE A 243 10.91 14.36 7.31
CA PHE A 243 9.97 13.30 7.63
C PHE A 243 8.75 13.81 8.41
N GLU A 244 8.91 14.81 9.30
CA GLU A 244 7.80 15.38 10.07
C GLU A 244 6.89 16.22 9.19
N LEU A 245 7.46 17.05 8.31
CA LEU A 245 6.71 17.86 7.35
C LEU A 245 5.90 16.99 6.40
N SER A 246 6.53 15.95 5.84
CA SER A 246 5.87 15.05 4.90
C SER A 246 4.73 14.25 5.56
N THR A 247 4.93 13.77 6.79
CA THR A 247 3.92 13.01 7.53
C THR A 247 2.75 13.90 7.94
N LEU A 248 3.01 15.13 8.38
CA LEU A 248 1.96 16.11 8.70
C LEU A 248 1.11 16.44 7.46
N ALA A 249 1.76 16.71 6.32
CA ALA A 249 1.07 17.02 5.07
C ALA A 249 0.12 15.90 4.66
N TRP A 250 0.60 14.66 4.73
CA TRP A 250 -0.22 13.49 4.40
C TRP A 250 -1.34 13.25 5.41
N ALA A 251 -1.07 13.40 6.71
CA ALA A 251 -2.07 13.28 7.76
C ALA A 251 -3.22 14.27 7.58
N ALA A 252 -2.90 15.54 7.37
CA ALA A 252 -3.90 16.59 7.16
C ALA A 252 -4.70 16.37 5.88
N ALA A 253 -4.05 15.94 4.80
CA ALA A 253 -4.75 15.56 3.58
C ALA A 253 -5.75 14.42 3.86
N MET A 254 -5.31 13.36 4.57
CA MET A 254 -6.15 12.21 4.96
C MET A 254 -7.34 12.59 5.84
N LEU A 255 -7.16 13.58 6.73
CA LEU A 255 -8.21 14.13 7.58
C LEU A 255 -9.26 14.96 6.83
N GLY A 256 -8.93 15.40 5.62
CA GLY A 256 -9.80 16.26 4.81
C GLY A 256 -10.05 17.63 5.45
N ALA A 257 -9.12 18.10 6.28
CA ALA A 257 -9.26 19.36 7.00
C ALA A 257 -8.89 20.55 6.11
N ASP A 258 -9.69 21.62 6.19
CA ASP A 258 -9.36 22.92 5.60
C ASP A 258 -8.52 23.73 6.60
N ALA A 259 -7.24 23.91 6.30
CA ALA A 259 -6.28 24.60 7.16
C ALA A 259 -5.26 25.41 6.33
N PRO A 260 -5.67 26.58 5.79
CA PRO A 260 -4.85 27.36 4.84
C PRO A 260 -3.54 27.88 5.46
N ASP A 261 -3.56 28.28 6.75
CA ASP A 261 -2.36 28.74 7.45
C ASP A 261 -1.32 27.63 7.62
N LEU A 262 -1.77 26.42 7.93
CA LEU A 262 -0.92 25.24 8.04
C LEU A 262 -0.32 24.87 6.70
N SER A 263 -1.17 24.88 5.67
CA SER A 263 -0.81 24.63 4.28
C SER A 263 0.33 25.54 3.81
N LEU A 264 0.18 26.85 4.01
CA LEU A 264 1.19 27.84 3.62
C LEU A 264 2.50 27.69 4.40
N ALA A 265 2.44 27.49 5.71
CA ALA A 265 3.63 27.31 6.55
C ALA A 265 4.40 26.03 6.17
N LEU A 266 3.68 24.94 5.89
CA LEU A 266 4.28 23.66 5.50
C LEU A 266 4.93 23.77 4.12
N ALA A 267 4.25 24.38 3.15
CA ALA A 267 4.80 24.58 1.81
C ALA A 267 6.11 25.39 1.84
N ARG A 268 6.16 26.47 2.63
CA ARG A 268 7.37 27.29 2.79
C ARG A 268 8.56 26.50 3.32
N GLN A 269 8.40 25.78 4.44
CA GLN A 269 9.50 24.99 4.98
C GLN A 269 9.87 23.85 4.03
N ALA A 270 8.91 23.13 3.46
CA ALA A 270 9.19 22.01 2.57
C ALA A 270 9.96 22.43 1.31
N LEU A 271 9.65 23.60 0.73
CA LEU A 271 10.35 24.13 -0.44
C LEU A 271 11.83 24.41 -0.17
N VAL A 272 12.17 24.96 1.00
CA VAL A 272 13.57 25.29 1.37
C VAL A 272 14.44 24.03 1.45
N GLN A 273 13.85 22.89 1.82
CA GLN A 273 14.57 21.65 2.06
C GLN A 273 14.24 20.54 1.04
N ILE A 274 13.61 20.86 -0.09
CA ILE A 274 13.05 19.87 -1.04
C ILE A 274 14.07 18.81 -1.47
N GLU A 275 15.33 19.19 -1.69
CA GLU A 275 16.43 18.32 -2.09
C GLU A 275 16.83 17.29 -1.01
N SER A 276 16.48 17.54 0.25
CA SER A 276 16.80 16.66 1.38
C SER A 276 15.76 15.57 1.65
N PHE A 277 14.54 15.71 1.12
CA PHE A 277 13.46 14.73 1.30
C PHE A 277 13.83 13.40 0.66
N LYS A 278 13.45 12.25 1.20
CA LYS A 278 13.56 10.94 0.52
C LYS A 278 12.38 10.72 -0.43
N ALA A 279 12.47 9.74 -1.33
CA ALA A 279 11.38 9.42 -2.28
C ALA A 279 10.03 9.13 -1.59
N GLN A 280 10.04 8.39 -0.47
CA GLN A 280 8.85 8.18 0.35
C GLN A 280 8.29 9.48 0.97
N GLU A 281 9.16 10.39 1.38
CA GLU A 281 8.77 11.66 2.01
C GLU A 281 8.21 12.63 0.93
N LEU A 282 8.80 12.63 -0.27
CA LEU A 282 8.24 13.32 -1.45
C LEU A 282 6.85 12.78 -1.82
N LEU A 283 6.63 11.47 -1.73
CA LEU A 283 5.31 10.87 -1.92
C LEU A 283 4.29 11.38 -0.90
N HIS A 284 4.63 11.39 0.38
CA HIS A 284 3.73 11.89 1.41
C HIS A 284 3.42 13.38 1.23
N LEU A 285 4.42 14.20 0.89
CA LEU A 285 4.20 15.61 0.53
C LEU A 285 3.29 15.77 -0.68
N ALA A 286 3.48 14.98 -1.74
CA ALA A 286 2.65 15.03 -2.93
C ALA A 286 1.19 14.66 -2.65
N TRP A 287 0.94 13.74 -1.71
CA TRP A 287 -0.43 13.52 -1.22
C TRP A 287 -0.97 14.71 -0.43
N GLY A 288 -0.12 15.41 0.31
CA GLY A 288 -0.43 16.70 0.94
C GLY A 288 -1.03 17.71 -0.04
N THR A 289 -0.48 17.79 -1.25
CA THR A 289 -0.96 18.73 -2.29
C THR A 289 -2.28 18.34 -2.95
N THR A 290 -2.80 17.13 -2.71
CA THR A 290 -4.11 16.71 -3.23
C THR A 290 -5.30 17.23 -2.42
N GLY A 291 -5.06 17.82 -1.25
CA GLY A 291 -6.13 18.23 -0.34
C GLY A 291 -5.80 19.44 0.51
N LEU A 292 -4.75 19.37 1.33
CA LEU A 292 -4.38 20.46 2.24
C LEU A 292 -3.60 21.57 1.52
N ILE A 293 -2.66 21.19 0.66
CA ILE A 293 -1.68 22.11 0.07
C ILE A 293 -2.05 22.49 -1.35
N SER A 294 -2.83 23.56 -1.49
CA SER A 294 -3.15 24.19 -2.77
C SER A 294 -2.04 25.15 -3.22
N ASP A 295 -0.77 24.71 -3.14
CA ASP A 295 0.38 25.48 -3.61
C ASP A 295 1.01 24.84 -4.85
N ASP A 296 0.80 25.47 -6.00
CA ASP A 296 1.36 25.01 -7.26
C ASP A 296 2.90 25.02 -7.25
N GLY A 297 3.53 25.88 -6.43
CA GLY A 297 4.97 25.96 -6.26
C GLY A 297 5.58 24.65 -5.74
N LEU A 298 5.06 24.16 -4.62
CA LEU A 298 5.47 22.91 -3.99
C LEU A 298 5.19 21.72 -4.88
N ALA A 299 4.00 21.66 -5.50
CA ALA A 299 3.66 20.58 -6.43
C ALA A 299 4.66 20.50 -7.61
N ARG A 300 5.06 21.64 -8.18
CA ARG A 300 6.09 21.70 -9.22
C ARG A 300 7.47 21.31 -8.71
N ALA A 301 7.85 21.75 -7.51
CA ALA A 301 9.15 21.44 -6.91
C ALA A 301 9.31 19.94 -6.65
N ILE A 302 8.28 19.27 -6.11
CA ILE A 302 8.28 17.82 -5.90
C ILE A 302 8.49 17.08 -7.23
N GLN A 303 7.79 17.48 -8.28
CA GLN A 303 7.91 16.84 -9.60
C GLN A 303 9.30 17.01 -10.21
N ARG A 304 9.90 18.20 -10.11
CA ARG A 304 11.26 18.49 -10.59
C ARG A 304 12.30 17.69 -9.83
N GLU A 305 12.22 17.68 -8.50
CA GLU A 305 13.18 16.97 -7.65
C GLU A 305 13.17 15.46 -7.92
N LEU A 306 11.99 14.85 -7.98
CA LEU A 306 11.91 13.42 -8.29
C LEU A 306 12.41 13.12 -9.71
N ALA A 307 12.09 13.95 -10.70
CA ALA A 307 12.58 13.78 -12.07
C ALA A 307 14.12 13.83 -12.12
N ALA A 308 14.74 14.81 -11.47
CA ALA A 308 16.20 14.96 -11.40
C ALA A 308 16.87 13.74 -10.77
N ARG A 309 16.30 13.20 -9.69
CA ARG A 309 16.79 11.96 -9.06
C ARG A 309 16.69 10.75 -9.96
N LEU A 310 15.58 10.61 -10.68
CA LEU A 310 15.38 9.50 -11.61
C LEU A 310 16.37 9.56 -12.78
N GLN A 311 16.81 10.75 -13.20
CA GLN A 311 17.80 10.91 -14.27
C GLN A 311 19.21 10.55 -13.81
N SER A 312 19.59 10.88 -12.57
CA SER A 312 20.90 10.52 -12.00
C SER A 312 20.98 9.07 -11.51
N PHE A 313 19.87 8.32 -11.58
CA PHE A 313 19.76 6.99 -11.00
C PHE A 313 20.38 5.87 -11.87
N GLY A 314 21.46 5.25 -11.37
CA GLY A 314 22.07 4.05 -11.96
C GLY A 314 21.47 2.74 -11.43
N VAL A 315 21.03 1.84 -12.32
CA VAL A 315 20.38 0.55 -11.99
C VAL A 315 21.28 -0.38 -11.16
N GLU A 316 22.60 -0.22 -11.25
CA GLU A 316 23.59 -1.05 -10.53
C GLU A 316 23.68 -0.76 -9.02
N HIS A 317 23.10 0.34 -8.52
CA HIS A 317 23.30 0.85 -7.15
C HIS A 317 22.17 0.52 -6.17
N TYR A 318 21.54 -0.65 -6.28
CA TYR A 318 20.41 -1.04 -5.42
C TYR A 318 20.72 -2.03 -4.26
N PRO A 319 21.79 -1.87 -3.43
CA PRO A 319 21.94 -2.71 -2.25
C PRO A 319 21.03 -2.17 -1.12
N GLY A 320 19.75 -2.54 -1.15
CA GLY A 320 18.93 -2.52 0.07
C GLY A 320 17.53 -1.91 0.03
N LEU A 321 16.94 -1.66 -1.13
CA LEU A 321 15.51 -1.38 -1.24
C LEU A 321 14.92 -2.35 -2.28
N THR A 322 13.74 -2.91 -2.06
CA THR A 322 13.15 -3.81 -3.06
C THR A 322 12.70 -2.99 -4.25
N TRP A 323 12.93 -3.45 -5.48
CA TRP A 323 12.45 -2.80 -6.71
C TRP A 323 10.96 -2.41 -6.62
N LYS A 324 10.15 -3.27 -6.00
CA LYS A 324 8.74 -3.03 -5.71
C LYS A 324 8.50 -1.76 -4.89
N ARG A 325 9.28 -1.51 -3.84
CA ARG A 325 9.14 -0.30 -3.00
C ARG A 325 9.48 0.96 -3.78
N PHE A 326 10.60 0.94 -4.51
CA PHE A 326 11.00 2.03 -5.40
C PHE A 326 9.88 2.40 -6.37
N ALA A 327 9.39 1.40 -7.11
CA ALA A 327 8.36 1.61 -8.10
C ALA A 327 7.07 2.14 -7.46
N THR A 328 6.71 1.65 -6.28
CA THR A 328 5.53 2.12 -5.52
C THR A 328 5.66 3.61 -5.16
N GLU A 329 6.84 4.04 -4.71
CA GLU A 329 7.10 5.44 -4.35
C GLU A 329 7.00 6.35 -5.58
N VAL A 330 7.65 5.98 -6.69
CA VAL A 330 7.62 6.75 -7.95
C VAL A 330 6.20 6.82 -8.53
N LEU A 331 5.52 5.67 -8.66
CA LEU A 331 4.15 5.60 -9.17
C LEU A 331 3.16 6.36 -8.30
N GLY A 332 3.39 6.41 -6.98
CA GLY A 332 2.59 7.17 -6.05
C GLY A 332 2.73 8.68 -6.23
N VAL A 333 3.96 9.18 -6.48
CA VAL A 333 4.18 10.61 -6.75
C VAL A 333 3.53 10.99 -8.07
N VAL A 334 3.75 10.21 -9.14
CA VAL A 334 3.09 10.43 -10.44
C VAL A 334 1.57 10.51 -10.26
N TRP A 335 1.00 9.59 -9.50
CA TRP A 335 -0.44 9.55 -9.27
C TRP A 335 -0.96 10.75 -8.48
N SER A 336 -0.31 11.08 -7.36
CA SER A 336 -0.74 12.23 -6.54
C SER A 336 -0.62 13.55 -7.30
N CYS A 337 0.46 13.75 -8.08
CA CYS A 337 0.60 14.92 -8.95
C CYS A 337 -0.51 14.97 -10.01
N HIS A 338 -0.78 13.87 -10.73
CA HIS A 338 -1.88 13.81 -11.70
C HIS A 338 -3.26 14.02 -11.05
N PHE A 339 -3.47 13.50 -9.84
CA PHE A 339 -4.74 13.64 -9.15
C PHE A 339 -5.00 15.08 -8.71
N ALA A 340 -3.95 15.78 -8.24
CA ALA A 340 -4.00 17.17 -7.80
C ALA A 340 -4.07 18.17 -8.96
N GLY A 341 -3.42 17.87 -10.10
CA GLY A 341 -3.30 18.81 -11.20
C GLY A 341 -2.44 18.30 -12.37
N PRO A 342 -1.81 19.18 -13.15
CA PRO A 342 -1.07 18.78 -14.34
C PRO A 342 0.22 18.01 -13.97
N LEU A 343 0.36 16.84 -14.57
CA LEU A 343 1.58 16.03 -14.49
C LEU A 343 2.61 16.54 -15.50
N HIS A 344 3.82 16.84 -15.04
CA HIS A 344 4.92 17.29 -15.89
C HIS A 344 5.43 16.17 -16.80
N ALA A 345 5.65 16.50 -18.08
CA ALA A 345 6.18 15.56 -19.07
C ALA A 345 7.55 14.99 -18.67
N ASP A 346 8.42 15.81 -18.08
CA ASP A 346 9.76 15.39 -17.64
C ASP A 346 9.71 14.31 -16.54
N LEU A 347 8.81 14.48 -15.57
CA LEU A 347 8.61 13.48 -14.51
C LEU A 347 8.07 12.19 -15.12
N PHE A 348 7.05 12.27 -15.97
CA PHE A 348 6.48 11.09 -16.62
C PHE A 348 7.53 10.34 -17.45
N ALA A 349 8.31 11.04 -18.28
CA ALA A 349 9.34 10.45 -19.12
C ALA A 349 10.48 9.83 -18.29
N SER A 350 10.93 10.51 -17.23
CA SER A 350 11.99 10.01 -16.34
C SER A 350 11.52 8.79 -15.54
N ALA A 351 10.29 8.82 -15.02
CA ALA A 351 9.66 7.70 -14.34
C ALA A 351 9.50 6.49 -15.29
N ARG A 352 8.98 6.71 -16.49
CA ARG A 352 8.83 5.64 -17.50
C ARG A 352 10.17 4.99 -17.79
N ARG A 353 11.19 5.77 -18.14
CA ARG A 353 12.51 5.25 -18.48
C ARG A 353 13.07 4.36 -17.36
N ARG A 354 13.08 4.86 -16.12
CA ARG A 354 13.63 4.12 -14.99
C ARG A 354 12.82 2.86 -14.67
N LEU A 355 11.50 2.96 -14.62
CA LEU A 355 10.62 1.83 -14.32
C LEU A 355 10.77 0.71 -15.36
N LEU A 356 10.83 1.03 -16.65
CA LEU A 356 10.98 0.00 -17.69
C LEU A 356 12.37 -0.66 -17.64
N GLU A 357 13.43 0.09 -17.35
CA GLU A 357 14.78 -0.49 -17.22
C GLU A 357 14.88 -1.53 -16.11
N GLY A 358 14.38 -1.24 -14.90
CA GLY A 358 14.41 -2.23 -13.84
C GLY A 358 13.41 -3.37 -14.04
N ALA A 359 12.27 -3.10 -14.70
CA ALA A 359 11.32 -4.15 -15.06
C ALA A 359 11.90 -5.16 -16.06
N ARG A 360 12.63 -4.69 -17.08
CA ARG A 360 13.36 -5.59 -18.01
C ARG A 360 14.38 -6.47 -17.30
N SER A 361 15.05 -5.95 -16.26
CA SER A 361 15.95 -6.77 -15.46
C SER A 361 15.23 -7.89 -14.71
N LEU A 362 13.97 -7.68 -14.30
CA LEU A 362 13.14 -8.74 -13.72
C LEU A 362 12.78 -9.79 -14.77
N ASP A 363 12.31 -9.35 -15.95
CA ASP A 363 11.99 -10.22 -17.07
C ASP A 363 13.19 -11.12 -17.43
N LEU A 364 14.38 -10.55 -17.62
CA LEU A 364 15.61 -11.30 -17.91
C LEU A 364 16.00 -12.29 -16.78
N GLY A 365 15.75 -11.91 -15.52
CA GLY A 365 16.01 -12.75 -14.35
C GLY A 365 15.12 -13.99 -14.25
N THR A 366 13.96 -14.00 -14.93
CA THR A 366 13.02 -15.13 -14.92
C THR A 366 13.41 -16.30 -15.85
N LYS A 367 14.56 -16.25 -16.53
CA LYS A 367 15.05 -17.27 -17.49
C LYS A 367 14.13 -17.53 -18.69
N LEU A 368 13.32 -16.56 -19.11
CA LEU A 368 12.62 -16.59 -20.39
C LEU A 368 13.11 -15.45 -21.29
N PRO A 369 13.74 -15.75 -22.45
CA PRO A 369 14.04 -14.73 -23.44
C PRO A 369 12.73 -14.16 -23.99
N ILE A 370 12.56 -12.83 -23.85
CA ILE A 370 11.50 -12.04 -24.52
C ILE A 370 11.43 -12.38 -26.02
N THR A 371 12.56 -12.79 -26.61
CA THR A 371 12.73 -13.25 -27.99
C THR A 371 11.87 -14.47 -28.38
N LEU A 372 11.38 -15.28 -27.43
CA LEU A 372 10.48 -16.42 -27.71
C LEU A 372 8.99 -16.06 -27.69
N MET A 373 8.61 -14.87 -27.21
CA MET A 373 7.20 -14.41 -27.25
C MET A 373 6.82 -13.73 -28.58
N ALA A 374 7.81 -13.31 -29.38
CA ALA A 374 7.61 -12.54 -30.60
C ALA A 374 7.26 -13.39 -31.84
N VAL A 375 7.26 -14.72 -31.75
CA VAL A 375 7.00 -15.61 -32.89
C VAL A 375 6.03 -16.71 -32.49
N GLN A 376 4.73 -16.41 -32.41
CA GLN A 376 3.67 -17.42 -32.49
C GLN A 376 2.31 -16.76 -32.75
N LYS A 377 1.51 -17.34 -33.66
CA LYS A 377 0.16 -16.88 -33.96
C LYS A 377 -0.71 -17.00 -32.69
N THR A 378 -1.13 -15.85 -32.15
CA THR A 378 -2.01 -15.71 -30.98
C THR A 378 -3.35 -16.44 -31.12
N SER A 379 -3.77 -16.79 -32.35
CA SER A 379 -5.02 -17.51 -32.63
C SER A 379 -5.09 -18.94 -32.08
N GLU A 380 -3.95 -19.60 -31.85
CA GLU A 380 -3.93 -21.01 -31.38
C GLU A 380 -4.13 -21.16 -29.86
N LEU A 381 -3.88 -20.11 -29.08
CA LEU A 381 -3.93 -20.17 -27.61
C LEU A 381 -5.33 -20.07 -27.02
N TRP A 382 -6.24 -19.38 -27.72
CA TRP A 382 -7.48 -18.93 -27.11
C TRP A 382 -8.69 -19.77 -27.50
N GLY A 383 -8.68 -20.42 -28.67
CA GLY A 383 -9.85 -21.12 -29.22
C GLY A 383 -11.08 -20.23 -29.30
N HIS A 384 -12.24 -20.81 -29.60
CA HIS A 384 -13.53 -20.15 -29.35
C HIS A 384 -13.95 -20.41 -27.90
N PRO A 385 -14.63 -19.45 -27.22
CA PRO A 385 -15.22 -19.70 -25.90
C PRO A 385 -16.07 -20.99 -25.93
N ARG A 386 -15.85 -21.88 -24.96
CA ARG A 386 -16.53 -23.18 -24.94
C ARG A 386 -17.98 -23.08 -24.44
N ALA A 387 -18.33 -21.97 -23.79
CA ALA A 387 -19.66 -21.62 -23.30
C ALA A 387 -19.85 -20.08 -23.31
N GLN A 388 -21.10 -19.62 -23.28
CA GLN A 388 -21.44 -18.18 -23.19
C GLN A 388 -20.92 -17.50 -21.91
N ASP A 389 -20.65 -18.27 -20.86
CA ASP A 389 -20.23 -17.78 -19.54
C ASP A 389 -18.72 -17.87 -19.28
N GLU A 390 -17.91 -18.13 -20.32
CA GLU A 390 -16.46 -18.19 -20.21
C GLU A 390 -15.81 -16.84 -20.56
N PRO A 391 -14.68 -16.45 -19.93
CA PRO A 391 -13.95 -15.25 -20.32
C PRO A 391 -13.50 -15.28 -21.78
N ASP A 392 -13.61 -14.13 -22.45
CA ASP A 392 -13.25 -13.98 -23.86
C ASP A 392 -12.07 -13.03 -24.06
N VAL A 393 -11.19 -13.29 -25.03
CA VAL A 393 -10.03 -12.44 -25.31
C VAL A 393 -10.37 -11.40 -26.36
N LYS A 394 -10.39 -10.12 -25.95
CA LYS A 394 -10.78 -8.99 -26.81
C LYS A 394 -9.61 -8.30 -27.49
N LEU A 395 -8.40 -8.49 -26.98
CA LEU A 395 -7.16 -8.02 -27.59
C LEU A 395 -6.00 -8.82 -27.04
N ASP A 396 -5.14 -9.30 -27.92
CA ASP A 396 -3.92 -10.01 -27.53
C ASP A 396 -2.71 -9.36 -28.20
N LEU A 397 -1.93 -8.61 -27.43
CA LEU A 397 -0.67 -8.00 -27.86
C LEU A 397 0.51 -8.82 -27.35
N VAL A 398 1.73 -8.53 -27.80
CA VAL A 398 2.93 -9.30 -27.43
C VAL A 398 3.12 -9.37 -25.90
N ASP A 399 2.90 -8.26 -25.19
CA ASP A 399 3.25 -8.09 -23.78
C ASP A 399 2.05 -7.85 -22.85
N ARG A 400 0.83 -7.78 -23.38
CA ARG A 400 -0.42 -7.51 -22.63
C ARG A 400 -1.65 -8.07 -23.34
N VAL A 401 -2.71 -8.31 -22.59
CA VAL A 401 -3.99 -8.87 -23.08
C VAL A 401 -5.18 -8.16 -22.45
N VAL A 402 -6.28 -8.04 -23.19
CA VAL A 402 -7.59 -7.58 -22.69
C VAL A 402 -8.58 -8.74 -22.71
N LEU A 403 -9.21 -9.00 -21.57
CA LEU A 403 -10.21 -10.04 -21.37
C LEU A 403 -11.59 -9.42 -21.14
N ALA A 404 -12.66 -10.02 -21.64
CA ALA A 404 -14.02 -9.75 -21.19
C ALA A 404 -14.33 -10.68 -20.01
N LYS A 405 -14.47 -10.12 -18.80
CA LYS A 405 -14.88 -10.85 -17.60
C LYS A 405 -16.40 -11.03 -17.58
N PRO A 406 -16.92 -12.27 -17.52
CA PRO A 406 -18.34 -12.52 -17.28
C PRO A 406 -18.74 -12.14 -15.84
N PRO A 407 -20.02 -11.91 -15.55
CA PRO A 407 -20.48 -11.82 -14.16
C PRO A 407 -20.26 -13.17 -13.44
N GLY A 408 -20.12 -13.16 -12.11
CA GLY A 408 -19.88 -14.37 -11.31
C GLY A 408 -18.41 -14.83 -11.23
N TRP A 409 -17.55 -14.34 -12.13
CA TRP A 409 -16.12 -14.63 -12.11
C TRP A 409 -15.35 -13.68 -11.21
N GLU A 410 -14.40 -14.19 -10.44
CA GLU A 410 -13.42 -13.39 -9.73
C GLU A 410 -12.13 -13.18 -10.55
N VAL A 411 -11.37 -12.13 -10.23
CA VAL A 411 -10.08 -11.89 -10.87
C VAL A 411 -9.00 -12.84 -10.32
N HIS A 412 -8.64 -12.74 -9.04
CA HIS A 412 -7.51 -13.52 -8.48
C HIS A 412 -7.41 -13.61 -6.92
N ASP A 413 -8.49 -13.85 -6.17
CA ASP A 413 -8.39 -13.87 -4.68
C ASP A 413 -8.86 -15.17 -3.98
N GLY A 414 -9.48 -16.12 -4.67
CA GLY A 414 -9.83 -17.41 -4.05
C GLY A 414 -11.23 -17.50 -3.44
N HIS A 415 -12.08 -16.48 -3.56
CA HIS A 415 -13.39 -16.45 -2.90
C HIS A 415 -14.47 -17.24 -3.62
N VAL A 416 -14.29 -17.44 -4.93
CA VAL A 416 -15.19 -18.24 -5.78
C VAL A 416 -14.38 -19.19 -6.65
N GLU A 417 -15.04 -20.24 -7.13
CA GLU A 417 -14.43 -21.27 -7.97
C GLU A 417 -13.93 -20.71 -9.31
N LEU A 418 -14.74 -19.88 -9.97
CA LEU A 418 -14.46 -19.34 -11.29
C LEU A 418 -13.54 -18.10 -11.20
N GLN A 419 -12.30 -18.25 -11.64
CA GLN A 419 -11.27 -17.19 -11.55
C GLN A 419 -10.55 -16.94 -12.88
N LEU A 420 -10.38 -15.66 -13.23
CA LEU A 420 -9.61 -15.25 -14.41
C LEU A 420 -8.14 -15.72 -14.33
N LEU A 421 -7.54 -15.71 -13.14
CA LEU A 421 -6.18 -16.20 -12.95
C LEU A 421 -6.06 -17.70 -13.29
N ALA A 422 -6.97 -18.53 -12.79
CA ALA A 422 -6.98 -19.96 -13.06
C ALA A 422 -7.20 -20.23 -14.56
N PHE A 423 -8.14 -19.51 -15.17
CA PHE A 423 -8.41 -19.54 -16.60
C PHE A 423 -7.17 -19.20 -17.44
N LEU A 424 -6.46 -18.12 -17.12
CA LEU A 424 -5.24 -17.74 -17.83
C LEU A 424 -4.15 -18.79 -17.67
N ARG A 425 -3.86 -19.23 -16.44
CA ARG A 425 -2.83 -20.25 -16.16
C ARG A 425 -3.10 -21.55 -16.91
N ALA A 426 -4.36 -21.97 -17.02
CA ALA A 426 -4.73 -23.17 -17.77
C ALA A 426 -4.44 -23.05 -19.27
N ARG A 427 -4.54 -21.86 -19.86
CA ARG A 427 -4.34 -21.64 -21.31
C ARG A 427 -2.91 -21.30 -21.69
N VAL A 428 -2.22 -20.52 -20.86
CA VAL A 428 -0.87 -20.04 -21.18
C VAL A 428 0.24 -20.77 -20.43
N ALA A 429 -0.09 -21.64 -19.47
CA ALA A 429 0.87 -22.39 -18.65
C ALA A 429 1.96 -21.45 -18.07
N ASP A 430 3.23 -21.82 -18.20
CA ASP A 430 4.38 -21.05 -17.70
C ASP A 430 4.89 -19.97 -18.67
N ARG A 431 4.16 -19.71 -19.78
CA ARG A 431 4.60 -18.73 -20.78
C ARG A 431 4.65 -17.31 -20.24
N TRP A 432 3.83 -16.98 -19.23
CA TRP A 432 3.77 -15.67 -18.59
C TRP A 432 4.18 -15.80 -17.11
N PRO A 433 5.48 -15.69 -16.78
CA PRO A 433 5.98 -15.85 -15.41
C PRO A 433 5.29 -14.95 -14.40
N ILE A 434 4.91 -13.74 -14.82
CA ILE A 434 4.22 -12.77 -13.96
C ILE A 434 2.88 -13.30 -13.42
N LEU A 435 2.23 -14.27 -14.07
CA LEU A 435 1.01 -14.91 -13.54
C LEU A 435 1.28 -15.71 -12.26
N GLN A 436 2.52 -16.14 -12.00
CA GLN A 436 2.89 -16.82 -10.76
C GLN A 436 3.29 -15.83 -9.65
N ASP A 437 3.47 -14.56 -10.00
CA ASP A 437 3.95 -13.53 -9.09
C ASP A 437 2.79 -12.78 -8.40
N ALA A 438 2.44 -13.24 -7.20
CA ALA A 438 1.44 -12.57 -6.37
C ALA A 438 1.86 -11.16 -5.95
N ASP A 439 3.17 -10.90 -5.84
CA ASP A 439 3.66 -9.58 -5.45
C ASP A 439 3.38 -8.51 -6.52
N HIS A 440 3.18 -8.93 -7.77
CA HIS A 440 2.76 -8.09 -8.90
C HIS A 440 1.31 -8.32 -9.30
N GLY A 441 0.49 -8.87 -8.40
CA GLY A 441 -0.94 -9.09 -8.63
C GLY A 441 -1.20 -10.04 -9.80
N HIS A 442 -0.31 -10.98 -10.05
CA HIS A 442 -0.40 -11.93 -11.15
C HIS A 442 -0.52 -11.26 -12.54
N GLY A 443 0.07 -10.07 -12.71
CA GLY A 443 -0.03 -9.28 -13.95
C GLY A 443 -1.33 -8.47 -14.07
N PHE A 444 -2.31 -8.65 -13.18
CA PHE A 444 -3.52 -7.84 -13.16
C PHE A 444 -3.27 -6.47 -12.52
N LEU A 445 -3.72 -5.41 -13.20
CA LEU A 445 -3.53 -4.03 -12.74
C LEU A 445 -4.71 -3.48 -11.94
N HIS A 446 -5.90 -4.04 -12.20
CA HIS A 446 -7.16 -3.60 -11.64
C HIS A 446 -8.16 -4.75 -11.63
N ARG A 447 -9.12 -4.67 -10.71
CA ARG A 447 -10.15 -5.70 -10.52
C ARG A 447 -11.55 -5.20 -10.92
N LEU A 448 -12.46 -6.15 -11.07
CA LEU A 448 -13.91 -5.94 -11.07
C LEU A 448 -14.50 -6.79 -9.94
N ASP A 449 -15.58 -6.32 -9.34
CA ASP A 449 -16.30 -7.10 -8.34
C ASP A 449 -16.87 -8.37 -9.00
N VAL A 450 -17.02 -9.45 -8.23
CA VAL A 450 -17.55 -10.74 -8.71
C VAL A 450 -18.83 -10.59 -9.55
N PRO A 451 -19.88 -9.88 -9.10
CA PRO A 451 -21.12 -9.72 -9.89
C PRO A 451 -20.98 -8.76 -11.07
N SER A 452 -19.91 -7.97 -11.18
CA SER A 452 -19.73 -7.02 -12.29
C SER A 452 -19.17 -7.73 -13.52
N SER A 453 -19.55 -7.29 -14.72
CA SER A 453 -18.98 -7.77 -15.98
C SER A 453 -18.15 -6.66 -16.66
N GLY A 454 -17.26 -7.01 -17.59
CA GLY A 454 -16.52 -6.01 -18.37
C GLY A 454 -15.06 -6.32 -18.68
N LEU A 455 -14.40 -5.37 -19.36
CA LEU A 455 -13.06 -5.54 -19.97
C LEU A 455 -11.89 -5.44 -18.97
N ILE A 456 -11.14 -6.49 -18.65
CA ILE A 456 -9.96 -6.50 -17.76
C ILE A 456 -8.65 -6.43 -18.56
N LEU A 457 -7.69 -5.60 -18.11
CA LEU A 457 -6.33 -5.52 -18.67
C LEU A 457 -5.36 -6.36 -17.84
N VAL A 458 -4.52 -7.14 -18.52
CA VAL A 458 -3.51 -8.01 -17.89
C VAL A 458 -2.17 -7.84 -18.59
N ALA A 459 -1.12 -7.65 -17.81
CA ALA A 459 0.26 -7.66 -18.29
C ALA A 459 0.80 -9.09 -18.38
N LYS A 460 1.53 -9.40 -19.45
CA LYS A 460 2.23 -10.68 -19.65
C LYS A 460 3.66 -10.66 -19.15
N THR A 461 4.26 -9.47 -19.05
CA THR A 461 5.64 -9.22 -18.62
C THR A 461 5.71 -8.17 -17.52
N TYR A 462 6.84 -8.11 -16.78
CA TYR A 462 7.07 -7.08 -15.78
C TYR A 462 7.20 -5.70 -16.45
N GLU A 463 7.83 -5.61 -17.62
CA GLU A 463 7.92 -4.36 -18.38
C GLU A 463 6.52 -3.81 -18.70
N ALA A 464 5.62 -4.63 -19.24
CA ALA A 464 4.24 -4.22 -19.52
C ALA A 464 3.48 -3.86 -18.24
N TYR A 465 3.71 -4.60 -17.15
CA TYR A 465 3.08 -4.32 -15.87
C TYR A 465 3.44 -2.92 -15.35
N TYR A 466 4.72 -2.56 -15.37
CA TYR A 466 5.15 -1.24 -14.88
C TYR A 466 4.82 -0.10 -15.86
N ASP A 467 4.84 -0.34 -17.18
CA ASP A 467 4.35 0.60 -18.18
C ASP A 467 2.87 0.93 -17.94
N LEU A 468 2.03 -0.10 -17.83
CA LEU A 468 0.58 0.04 -17.61
C LEU A 468 0.25 0.61 -16.23
N ARG A 469 1.02 0.27 -15.18
CA ARG A 469 0.91 0.88 -13.85
C ARG A 469 1.19 2.38 -13.90
N LEU A 470 2.21 2.80 -14.65
CA LEU A 470 2.54 4.21 -14.82
C LEU A 470 1.43 4.94 -15.57
N GLN A 471 0.91 4.36 -16.65
CA GLN A 471 -0.24 4.90 -17.37
C GLN A 471 -1.47 5.03 -16.46
N LEU A 472 -1.73 4.02 -15.61
CA LEU A 472 -2.83 4.05 -14.65
C LEU A 472 -2.66 5.18 -13.63
N SER A 473 -1.45 5.36 -13.08
CA SER A 473 -1.12 6.46 -12.17
C SER A 473 -1.27 7.83 -12.84
N ALA A 474 -0.91 7.94 -14.12
CA ALA A 474 -0.99 9.17 -14.91
C ALA A 474 -2.39 9.44 -15.52
N GLY A 475 -3.40 8.61 -15.22
CA GLY A 475 -4.75 8.76 -15.77
C GLY A 475 -4.88 8.45 -17.26
N LEU A 476 -3.91 7.76 -17.85
CA LEU A 476 -3.88 7.41 -19.28
C LEU A 476 -4.60 6.09 -19.58
N VAL A 477 -4.96 5.32 -18.55
CA VAL A 477 -5.81 4.13 -18.68
C VAL A 477 -7.26 4.53 -18.41
N GLU A 478 -8.05 4.65 -19.48
CA GLU A 478 -9.46 5.03 -19.39
C GLU A 478 -10.31 3.80 -19.09
N ARG A 479 -11.20 3.91 -18.11
CA ARG A 479 -12.07 2.82 -17.64
C ARG A 479 -13.48 3.36 -17.48
N ASP A 480 -14.33 3.03 -18.44
CA ASP A 480 -15.70 3.55 -18.48
C ASP A 480 -16.72 2.45 -18.24
N TYR A 481 -17.73 2.80 -17.45
CA TYR A 481 -18.75 1.91 -16.94
C TYR A 481 -20.12 2.42 -17.34
N VAL A 482 -21.06 1.49 -17.47
CA VAL A 482 -22.49 1.79 -17.46
C VAL A 482 -23.06 1.27 -16.15
N VAL A 483 -23.88 2.11 -15.51
CA VAL A 483 -24.45 1.85 -14.19
C VAL A 483 -25.93 2.24 -14.22
N LEU A 484 -26.79 1.40 -13.64
CA LEU A 484 -28.18 1.76 -13.36
C LEU A 484 -28.30 2.09 -11.87
N CYS A 485 -28.84 3.26 -11.56
CA CYS A 485 -28.93 3.79 -10.20
C CYS A 485 -30.37 4.13 -9.83
N HIS A 486 -30.68 4.04 -8.53
CA HIS A 486 -31.96 4.48 -7.98
C HIS A 486 -32.10 6.01 -7.98
N GLY A 487 -33.32 6.50 -8.24
CA GLY A 487 -33.66 7.91 -8.30
C GLY A 487 -33.23 8.62 -9.59
N TRP A 488 -33.73 9.83 -9.78
CA TRP A 488 -33.30 10.72 -10.86
C TRP A 488 -32.11 11.55 -10.40
N ILE A 489 -30.96 11.28 -11.02
CA ILE A 489 -29.73 12.03 -10.80
C ILE A 489 -29.82 13.30 -11.64
N GLN A 490 -29.58 14.44 -11.02
CA GLN A 490 -29.51 15.71 -11.75
C GLN A 490 -28.32 15.67 -12.73
N PRO A 491 -28.51 15.99 -14.03
CA PRO A 491 -27.43 16.02 -15.01
C PRO A 491 -26.26 16.95 -14.63
N THR A 492 -26.52 17.96 -13.79
CA THR A 492 -25.54 18.91 -13.25
C THR A 492 -24.55 18.29 -12.26
N LEU A 493 -24.81 17.10 -11.70
CA LEU A 493 -23.92 16.49 -10.71
C LEU A 493 -22.50 16.30 -11.27
N GLY A 494 -22.39 15.77 -12.50
CA GLY A 494 -21.17 15.69 -13.34
C GLY A 494 -19.95 14.93 -12.78
N THR A 495 -19.64 15.06 -11.50
CA THR A 495 -18.50 14.49 -10.80
C THR A 495 -18.83 14.29 -9.32
N ILE A 496 -18.41 13.14 -8.78
CA ILE A 496 -18.41 12.85 -7.35
C ILE A 496 -16.95 12.78 -6.89
N THR A 497 -16.52 13.84 -6.20
CA THR A 497 -15.25 13.89 -5.47
C THR A 497 -15.55 13.64 -4.00
N ALA A 498 -15.20 12.46 -3.52
CA ALA A 498 -15.41 12.04 -2.14
C ALA A 498 -14.28 11.09 -1.72
N ARG A 499 -13.89 11.15 -0.45
CA ARG A 499 -12.90 10.23 0.12
C ARG A 499 -13.55 8.88 0.37
N VAL A 500 -12.79 7.81 0.18
CA VAL A 500 -13.25 6.43 0.29
C VAL A 500 -12.42 5.69 1.33
N LEU A 501 -13.08 5.18 2.36
CA LEU A 501 -12.48 4.43 3.46
C LEU A 501 -12.98 2.99 3.46
N TRP A 502 -12.04 2.04 3.51
CA TRP A 502 -12.33 0.62 3.59
C TRP A 502 -11.79 0.06 4.91
N ARG A 503 -12.65 -0.61 5.70
CA ARG A 503 -12.34 -1.19 7.02
C ARG A 503 -12.64 -2.70 7.06
N GLY A 504 -12.02 -3.48 6.18
CA GLY A 504 -12.22 -4.94 6.18
C GLY A 504 -13.58 -5.38 5.64
N ASP A 505 -14.37 -6.10 6.44
CA ASP A 505 -15.61 -6.72 5.97
C ASP A 505 -16.77 -5.74 5.77
N ASP A 506 -16.70 -4.56 6.38
CA ASP A 506 -17.72 -3.52 6.26
C ASP A 506 -17.87 -2.96 4.84
N PRO A 507 -19.03 -2.39 4.49
CA PRO A 507 -19.19 -1.58 3.30
C PRO A 507 -18.16 -0.43 3.32
N THR A 508 -17.43 -0.27 2.21
CA THR A 508 -16.58 0.90 1.99
C THR A 508 -17.40 2.19 2.16
N ALA A 509 -17.01 3.08 3.07
CA ALA A 509 -17.68 4.34 3.32
C ALA A 509 -17.14 5.45 2.41
N ALA A 510 -18.02 6.32 1.90
CA ALA A 510 -17.66 7.51 1.14
C ALA A 510 -18.14 8.79 1.84
N GLY A 511 -17.43 9.90 1.59
CA GLY A 511 -17.87 11.24 2.02
C GLY A 511 -17.36 11.71 3.39
N GLY A 512 -16.50 10.93 4.03
CA GLY A 512 -15.83 11.31 5.28
C GLY A 512 -14.31 11.20 5.16
N GLN A 513 -13.72 10.38 6.03
CA GLN A 513 -12.29 10.07 6.03
C GLN A 513 -11.93 9.07 4.92
N GLY A 514 -10.64 8.79 4.69
CA GLY A 514 -10.21 7.71 3.79
C GLY A 514 -9.18 8.12 2.76
N LYS A 515 -9.29 7.67 1.50
CA LYS A 515 -8.36 8.05 0.43
C LYS A 515 -9.09 8.92 -0.61
N PRO A 516 -8.45 9.99 -1.14
CA PRO A 516 -9.03 10.80 -2.20
C PRO A 516 -9.48 9.91 -3.36
N SER A 517 -10.71 10.14 -3.83
CA SER A 517 -11.31 9.40 -4.92
C SER A 517 -12.19 10.31 -5.77
N ARG A 518 -12.21 10.06 -7.09
CA ARG A 518 -12.96 10.87 -8.05
C ARG A 518 -13.62 9.97 -9.09
N THR A 519 -14.92 10.19 -9.29
CA THR A 519 -15.78 9.49 -10.23
C THR A 519 -16.50 10.53 -11.07
N GLU A 520 -16.27 10.54 -12.37
CA GLU A 520 -16.98 11.39 -13.32
C GLU A 520 -18.21 10.65 -13.85
N LEU A 521 -19.30 11.36 -14.09
CA LEU A 521 -20.53 10.74 -14.58
C LEU A 521 -21.27 11.61 -15.59
N LYS A 522 -21.97 10.93 -16.50
CA LYS A 522 -22.92 11.53 -17.44
C LYS A 522 -24.22 10.72 -17.38
N VAL A 523 -25.32 11.39 -17.06
CA VAL A 523 -26.65 10.76 -17.14
C VAL A 523 -26.97 10.50 -18.61
N LEU A 524 -27.26 9.25 -18.93
CA LEU A 524 -27.61 8.80 -20.28
C LEU A 524 -29.13 8.82 -20.49
N ALA A 525 -29.88 8.40 -19.48
CA ALA A 525 -31.34 8.39 -19.49
C ALA A 525 -31.91 8.43 -18.07
N HIS A 526 -33.10 9.03 -17.94
CA HIS A 526 -33.98 8.84 -16.79
C HIS A 526 -35.04 7.82 -17.16
N LEU A 527 -35.29 6.87 -16.27
CA LEU A 527 -36.24 5.78 -16.46
C LEU A 527 -37.24 5.78 -15.28
N SER A 528 -38.39 5.17 -15.48
CA SER A 528 -39.40 4.97 -14.43
C SER A 528 -40.02 3.59 -14.58
N LEU A 529 -40.11 2.85 -13.48
CA LEU A 529 -40.76 1.53 -13.47
C LEU A 529 -41.61 1.41 -12.20
N ARG A 530 -42.90 1.11 -12.37
CA ARG A 530 -43.88 0.97 -11.27
C ARG A 530 -43.87 2.18 -10.31
N GLY A 531 -43.77 3.38 -10.87
CA GLY A 531 -43.73 4.64 -10.12
C GLY A 531 -42.40 4.94 -9.40
N LYS A 532 -41.37 4.10 -9.57
CA LYS A 532 -40.02 4.35 -9.03
C LYS A 532 -39.12 4.94 -10.11
N ALA A 533 -38.32 5.94 -9.72
CA ALA A 533 -37.38 6.62 -10.60
C ALA A 533 -36.01 5.93 -10.65
N PHE A 534 -35.38 5.92 -11.82
CA PHE A 534 -34.04 5.38 -12.05
C PHE A 534 -33.23 6.26 -13.01
N SER A 535 -31.90 6.14 -12.95
CA SER A 535 -30.98 6.81 -13.88
C SER A 535 -30.00 5.80 -14.47
N LEU A 536 -29.90 5.76 -15.79
CA LEU A 536 -28.82 5.09 -16.50
C LEU A 536 -27.66 6.06 -16.68
N VAL A 537 -26.45 5.66 -16.27
CA VAL A 537 -25.32 6.57 -16.13
C VAL A 537 -24.06 5.98 -16.76
N ALA A 538 -23.38 6.76 -17.59
CA ALA A 538 -22.00 6.49 -17.98
C ALA A 538 -21.07 7.04 -16.92
N VAL A 539 -20.12 6.22 -16.46
CA VAL A 539 -19.22 6.54 -15.35
C VAL A 539 -17.77 6.34 -15.78
N ARG A 540 -16.92 7.32 -15.51
CA ARG A 540 -15.46 7.21 -15.65
C ARG A 540 -14.81 7.34 -14.29
N ILE A 541 -13.84 6.47 -13.99
CA ILE A 541 -13.12 6.50 -12.72
C ILE A 541 -11.69 7.03 -12.91
N ALA A 542 -11.35 8.11 -12.22
CA ALA A 542 -9.98 8.61 -12.16
C ALA A 542 -9.16 7.83 -11.13
N SER A 543 -9.79 7.43 -10.02
CA SER A 543 -9.22 6.53 -9.00
C SER A 543 -9.84 5.14 -9.08
N GLY A 544 -9.26 4.14 -8.42
CA GLY A 544 -9.76 2.75 -8.45
C GLY A 544 -9.83 2.10 -7.06
N ARG A 545 -10.56 2.71 -6.11
CA ARG A 545 -10.73 2.14 -4.76
C ARG A 545 -11.75 0.99 -4.74
N ARG A 546 -11.66 0.12 -3.74
CA ARG A 546 -12.60 -1.01 -3.57
C ARG A 546 -14.03 -0.49 -3.43
N HIS A 547 -14.93 -0.97 -4.28
CA HIS A 547 -16.33 -0.55 -4.37
C HIS A 547 -16.54 0.97 -4.57
N GLN A 548 -15.58 1.68 -5.17
CA GLN A 548 -15.64 3.15 -5.29
C GLN A 548 -16.94 3.66 -5.92
N ILE A 549 -17.34 3.11 -7.08
CA ILE A 549 -18.56 3.52 -7.79
C ILE A 549 -19.77 3.32 -6.88
N ARG A 550 -19.96 2.10 -6.39
CA ARG A 550 -21.07 1.69 -5.51
C ARG A 550 -21.21 2.59 -4.28
N SER A 551 -20.08 2.83 -3.60
CA SER A 551 -20.01 3.69 -2.41
C SER A 551 -20.29 5.16 -2.72
N HIS A 552 -19.72 5.72 -3.79
CA HIS A 552 -19.96 7.12 -4.20
C HIS A 552 -21.43 7.39 -4.54
N PHE A 553 -22.04 6.47 -5.30
CA PHE A 553 -23.44 6.59 -5.72
C PHE A 553 -24.39 6.46 -4.53
N SER A 554 -24.15 5.51 -3.61
CA SER A 554 -24.89 5.39 -2.35
C SER A 554 -24.72 6.65 -1.46
N TYR A 555 -23.49 7.18 -1.34
CA TYR A 555 -23.23 8.44 -0.62
C TYR A 555 -24.00 9.65 -1.17
N LYS A 556 -24.22 9.70 -2.49
CA LYS A 556 -25.04 10.74 -3.12
C LYS A 556 -26.54 10.44 -3.10
N GLY A 557 -26.99 9.39 -2.42
CA GLY A 557 -28.40 9.03 -2.31
C GLY A 557 -28.95 8.26 -3.52
N HIS A 558 -28.09 7.80 -4.42
CA HIS A 558 -28.45 7.12 -5.67
C HIS A 558 -27.77 5.75 -5.79
N PRO A 559 -28.00 4.80 -4.85
CA PRO A 559 -27.32 3.50 -4.86
C PRO A 559 -27.58 2.74 -6.16
N THR A 560 -26.63 1.87 -6.52
CA THR A 560 -26.71 1.06 -7.75
C THR A 560 -27.77 -0.04 -7.61
N VAL A 561 -28.53 -0.29 -8.67
CA VAL A 561 -29.61 -1.28 -8.67
C VAL A 561 -29.06 -2.70 -8.45
N CYS A 562 -29.74 -3.46 -7.59
CA CYS A 562 -29.38 -4.82 -7.18
C CYS A 562 -28.00 -4.90 -6.48
N ASP A 563 -27.68 -3.90 -5.67
CA ASP A 563 -26.49 -3.88 -4.83
C ASP A 563 -26.80 -4.27 -3.38
N GLY A 564 -26.55 -5.53 -3.03
CA GLY A 564 -26.83 -6.06 -1.69
C GLY A 564 -25.95 -5.51 -0.56
N LYS A 565 -24.94 -4.68 -0.85
CA LYS A 565 -24.07 -4.08 0.19
C LYS A 565 -24.36 -2.61 0.45
N TYR A 566 -24.82 -1.87 -0.56
CA TYR A 566 -24.96 -0.41 -0.51
C TYR A 566 -26.40 0.08 -0.64
N THR A 567 -27.35 -0.84 -0.70
CA THR A 567 -28.78 -0.58 -0.84
C THR A 567 -29.52 -1.13 0.37
N PRO A 568 -30.54 -0.43 0.93
CA PRO A 568 -31.35 -0.99 2.02
C PRO A 568 -31.96 -2.33 1.64
N GLN A 569 -31.99 -3.29 2.57
CA GLN A 569 -32.42 -4.68 2.30
C GLN A 569 -33.76 -4.77 1.55
N LYS A 570 -34.77 -4.04 2.01
CA LYS A 570 -36.10 -3.99 1.36
C LYS A 570 -36.05 -3.55 -0.12
N THR A 571 -35.14 -2.64 -0.46
CA THR A 571 -34.96 -2.17 -1.84
C THR A 571 -34.18 -3.20 -2.64
N PHE A 572 -33.14 -3.81 -2.06
CA PHE A 572 -32.40 -4.90 -2.69
C PHE A 572 -33.31 -6.11 -3.02
N ASP A 573 -34.17 -6.52 -2.10
CA ASP A 573 -35.12 -7.62 -2.32
C ASP A 573 -36.08 -7.32 -3.47
N ALA A 574 -36.51 -6.06 -3.61
CA ALA A 574 -37.32 -5.63 -4.74
C ALA A 574 -36.53 -5.61 -6.05
N ASP A 575 -35.26 -5.20 -6.01
CA ASP A 575 -34.38 -5.17 -7.19
C ASP A 575 -34.11 -6.56 -7.75
N LEU A 576 -34.09 -7.61 -6.92
CA LEU A 576 -33.92 -9.00 -7.36
C LEU A 576 -35.03 -9.48 -8.31
N THR A 577 -36.19 -8.82 -8.29
CA THR A 577 -37.30 -9.12 -9.23
C THR A 577 -37.11 -8.44 -10.60
N LEU A 578 -36.17 -7.50 -10.70
CA LEU A 578 -35.91 -6.68 -11.86
C LEU A 578 -34.58 -7.05 -12.52
N ALA A 579 -33.51 -7.17 -11.74
CA ALA A 579 -32.17 -7.45 -12.22
C ALA A 579 -31.55 -8.63 -11.45
N PRO A 580 -30.85 -9.56 -12.13
CA PRO A 580 -30.29 -10.75 -11.49
C PRO A 580 -29.04 -10.48 -10.65
N ARG A 581 -28.43 -9.29 -10.81
CA ARG A 581 -27.18 -8.88 -10.15
C ARG A 581 -27.03 -7.37 -10.20
N ASN A 582 -26.03 -6.85 -9.48
CA ASN A 582 -25.68 -5.44 -9.50
C ASN A 582 -25.46 -4.95 -10.95
N PHE A 583 -26.22 -3.94 -11.36
CA PHE A 583 -26.16 -3.34 -12.70
C PHE A 583 -24.93 -2.44 -12.81
N LEU A 584 -23.78 -3.07 -13.01
CA LEU A 584 -22.48 -2.43 -13.17
C LEU A 584 -21.67 -3.18 -14.21
N HIS A 585 -21.33 -2.50 -15.30
CA HIS A 585 -20.63 -3.10 -16.44
C HIS A 585 -19.52 -2.17 -16.96
N ARG A 586 -18.27 -2.66 -17.05
CA ARG A 586 -17.18 -1.91 -17.70
C ARG A 586 -17.20 -2.12 -19.21
N TYR A 587 -17.88 -1.22 -19.92
CA TYR A 587 -18.09 -1.30 -21.35
C TYR A 587 -16.91 -0.79 -22.18
N ARG A 588 -16.03 0.07 -21.65
CA ARG A 588 -14.88 0.59 -22.41
C ARG A 588 -13.60 0.59 -21.59
N LEU A 589 -12.51 0.23 -22.27
CA LEU A 589 -11.15 0.28 -21.76
C LEU A 589 -10.23 0.83 -22.85
N ALA A 590 -9.43 1.86 -22.53
CA ALA A 590 -8.41 2.38 -23.43
C ALA A 590 -7.06 2.55 -22.73
N PHE A 591 -5.97 2.29 -23.45
CA PHE A 591 -4.59 2.38 -22.96
C PHE A 591 -3.62 2.58 -24.14
N ARG A 592 -2.32 2.78 -23.84
CA ARG A 592 -1.25 2.82 -24.85
C ARG A 592 -0.36 1.60 -24.78
N ASP A 593 0.10 1.10 -25.92
CA ASP A 593 1.13 0.07 -25.96
C ASP A 593 2.55 0.64 -25.74
N ILE A 594 3.56 -0.23 -25.84
CA ILE A 594 4.96 0.13 -25.57
C ILE A 594 5.52 1.17 -26.56
N VAL A 595 5.00 1.23 -27.79
CA VAL A 595 5.39 2.21 -28.82
C VAL A 595 4.52 3.47 -28.77
N GLY A 596 3.50 3.50 -27.90
CA GLY A 596 2.65 4.66 -27.65
C GLY A 596 1.34 4.68 -28.45
N ALA A 597 1.07 3.65 -29.26
CA ALA A 597 -0.17 3.54 -30.02
C ALA A 597 -1.36 3.30 -29.07
N VAL A 598 -2.47 4.00 -29.33
CA VAL A 598 -3.67 3.93 -28.51
C VAL A 598 -4.48 2.71 -28.91
N HIS A 599 -4.84 1.88 -27.93
CA HIS A 599 -5.73 0.75 -28.07
C HIS A 599 -7.00 1.01 -27.28
N GLU A 600 -8.15 0.97 -27.95
CA GLU A 600 -9.47 1.06 -27.34
C GLU A 600 -10.26 -0.22 -27.59
N ARG A 601 -10.92 -0.73 -26.56
CA ARG A 601 -11.87 -1.83 -26.68
C ARG A 601 -13.19 -1.44 -26.03
N THR A 602 -14.26 -1.81 -26.71
CA THR A 602 -15.63 -1.72 -26.21
C THR A 602 -16.22 -3.12 -26.04
N LEU A 603 -17.14 -3.25 -25.10
CA LEU A 603 -17.91 -4.44 -24.83
C LEU A 603 -19.38 -4.03 -24.69
N PRO A 604 -20.29 -4.58 -25.49
CA PRO A 604 -21.71 -4.35 -25.32
C PRO A 604 -22.19 -4.80 -23.93
N LEU A 605 -23.33 -4.24 -23.48
CA LEU A 605 -24.01 -4.77 -22.31
C LEU A 605 -24.30 -6.27 -22.52
N THR A 606 -24.15 -7.03 -21.43
CA THR A 606 -24.51 -8.44 -21.41
C THR A 606 -26.03 -8.60 -21.50
N ALA A 607 -26.50 -9.72 -22.07
CA ALA A 607 -27.92 -9.95 -22.36
C ALA A 607 -28.83 -9.70 -21.14
N ASP A 608 -28.41 -10.20 -19.97
CA ASP A 608 -29.08 -10.01 -18.69
C ASP A 608 -29.29 -8.53 -18.29
N LEU A 609 -28.38 -7.63 -18.67
CA LEU A 609 -28.52 -6.18 -18.41
C LEU A 609 -29.34 -5.47 -19.50
N VAL A 610 -29.32 -5.99 -20.73
CA VAL A 610 -30.16 -5.47 -21.82
C VAL A 610 -31.63 -5.75 -21.51
N GLU A 611 -31.96 -6.97 -21.09
CA GLU A 611 -33.33 -7.38 -20.70
C GLU A 611 -33.91 -6.46 -19.62
N VAL A 612 -33.12 -6.08 -18.61
CA VAL A 612 -33.53 -5.13 -17.57
C VAL A 612 -33.94 -3.78 -18.18
N LEU A 613 -33.17 -3.26 -19.14
CA LEU A 613 -33.47 -1.99 -19.78
C LEU A 613 -34.67 -2.08 -20.73
N GLU A 614 -34.89 -3.23 -21.35
CA GLU A 614 -36.09 -3.49 -22.17
C GLU A 614 -37.35 -3.51 -21.31
N VAL A 615 -37.31 -4.20 -20.15
CA VAL A 615 -38.40 -4.20 -19.16
C VAL A 615 -38.72 -2.79 -18.64
N MET A 616 -37.70 -1.93 -18.48
CA MET A 616 -37.90 -0.54 -18.07
C MET A 616 -38.42 0.39 -19.17
N ARG A 617 -38.35 -0.03 -20.44
CA ARG A 617 -38.83 0.75 -21.59
C ARG A 617 -40.27 0.40 -21.98
N ALA A 618 -40.67 -0.85 -21.75
CA ALA A 618 -42.04 -1.32 -21.91
C ALA A 618 -42.96 -0.73 -20.83
#